data_AF-A0A0K1F6I7-F1
#
_entry.id   AF-A0A0K1F6I7-F1
#
_cell.length_a   1.000
_cell.length_b   1.000
_cell.length_c   1.000
_cell.angle_alpha   90.00
_cell.angle_beta   90.00
_cell.angle_gamma   90.00
#
_symmetry.space_group_name_H-M   'P 1'
#
loop_
_entity.id
_entity.type
_entity.pdbx_description
1 polymer ?
#
loop_
_entity_poly.entity_id
_entity_poly.type
_entity_poly.pdbx_seq_one_letter_code
_entity_poly.pdbx_strand_id
1 'polypeptide(L)' 'MSDNHNEVQAAKAEAEDRVVERVESWQEGAEQETVAQELREGFEEAGVDKSEDDVERLAKQIHEDGKAE' A
#
# COMPACT_ATOMS: atom_id res chain seq x y z
N MET A 1 12.24 19.34 19.67
CA MET A 1 11.27 18.24 19.52
C MET A 1 11.24 17.83 18.05
N SER A 2 12.39 17.46 17.48
CA SER A 2 12.51 17.19 16.03
C SER A 2 12.66 15.70 15.73
N ASP A 3 13.07 14.90 16.72
CA ASP A 3 13.29 13.46 16.58
C ASP A 3 11.98 12.67 16.43
N ASN A 4 10.90 13.11 17.10
CA ASN A 4 9.60 12.43 17.11
C ASN A 4 8.88 12.46 15.74
N HIS A 5 9.16 13.44 14.87
CA HIS A 5 8.56 13.48 13.53
C HIS A 5 9.20 12.43 12.62
N ASN A 6 10.52 12.22 12.73
CA ASN A 6 11.25 11.29 11.88
C ASN A 6 10.89 9.83 12.19
N GLU A 7 10.70 9.49 13.47
CA GLU A 7 10.25 8.16 13.89
C GLU A 7 8.82 7.86 13.43
N VAL A 8 7.92 8.86 13.47
CA VAL A 8 6.55 8.72 12.98
C VAL A 8 6.53 8.55 11.46
N GLN A 9 7.34 9.28 10.70
CA GLN A 9 7.43 9.10 9.24
C GLN A 9 8.02 7.74 8.86
N ALA A 10 9.04 7.28 9.59
CA ALA A 10 9.64 5.95 9.38
C ALA A 10 8.62 4.84 9.67
N ALA A 11 7.88 4.92 10.77
CA ALA A 11 6.81 3.97 11.10
C ALA A 11 5.69 3.97 10.04
N LYS A 12 5.38 5.14 9.45
CA LYS A 12 4.40 5.27 8.38
C LYS A 12 4.86 4.58 7.09
N ALA A 13 6.14 4.70 6.75
CA ALA A 13 6.74 4.04 5.59
C ALA A 13 6.81 2.51 5.78
N GLU A 14 7.22 2.03 6.96
CA GLU A 14 7.22 0.59 7.27
C GLU A 14 5.80 -0.01 7.25
N ALA A 15 4.79 0.76 7.64
CA ALA A 15 3.40 0.32 7.55
C ALA A 15 2.91 0.25 6.09
N GLU A 16 3.33 1.18 5.24
CA GLU A 16 3.05 1.15 3.81
C GLU A 16 3.65 -0.10 3.14
N ASP A 17 4.93 -0.37 3.37
CA ASP A 17 5.61 -1.55 2.81
C ASP A 17 4.92 -2.86 3.25
N ARG A 18 4.53 -2.99 4.52
CA ARG A 18 3.80 -4.16 5.02
C ARG A 18 2.45 -4.38 4.36
N VAL A 19 1.71 -3.29 4.09
CA VAL A 19 0.41 -3.36 3.42
C VAL A 19 0.62 -3.82 1.98
N VAL A 20 1.65 -3.29 1.29
CA VAL A 20 2.01 -3.70 -0.07
C VAL A 20 2.41 -5.18 -0.12
N GLU A 21 3.34 -5.63 0.73
CA GLU A 21 3.78 -7.04 0.78
C GLU A 21 2.62 -8.00 1.07
N ARG A 22 1.69 -7.60 1.95
CA ARG A 22 0.46 -8.37 2.24
C ARG A 22 -0.41 -8.47 1.02
N VAL A 23 -0.64 -7.36 0.31
CA VAL A 23 -1.49 -7.35 -0.88
C VAL A 23 -0.85 -8.20 -1.96
N GLU A 24 0.42 -8.00 -2.30
CA GLU A 24 1.16 -8.79 -3.29
C GLU A 24 1.08 -10.31 -3.04
N SER A 25 1.13 -10.76 -1.78
CA SER A 25 1.08 -12.17 -1.38
C SER A 25 -0.21 -12.92 -1.76
N TRP A 26 -1.34 -12.24 -2.01
CA TRP A 26 -2.64 -12.89 -2.28
C TRP A 26 -3.19 -12.53 -3.66
N GLN A 27 -2.41 -11.80 -4.46
CA GLN A 27 -2.83 -11.18 -5.72
C GLN A 27 -2.59 -12.04 -6.97
N GLU A 28 -2.24 -13.32 -6.83
CA GLU A 28 -2.24 -14.27 -7.94
C GLU A 28 -3.67 -14.38 -8.52
N GLY A 29 -4.01 -13.50 -9.47
CA GLY A 29 -5.29 -13.48 -10.18
C GLY A 29 -6.34 -12.45 -9.74
N ALA A 30 -6.06 -11.51 -8.84
CA ALA A 30 -7.04 -10.49 -8.45
C ALA A 30 -7.03 -9.27 -9.41
N GLU A 31 -8.22 -8.69 -9.60
CA GLU A 31 -8.40 -7.50 -10.45
C GLU A 31 -7.81 -6.26 -9.78
N GLN A 32 -7.34 -5.30 -10.58
CA GLN A 32 -6.76 -4.04 -10.10
C GLN A 32 -7.68 -3.30 -9.12
N GLU A 33 -9.01 -3.33 -9.34
CA GLU A 33 -9.98 -2.73 -8.41
C GLU A 33 -9.92 -3.37 -7.02
N THR A 34 -9.73 -4.69 -6.94
CA THR A 34 -9.55 -5.42 -5.68
C THR A 34 -8.24 -5.02 -5.00
N VAL A 35 -7.13 -4.88 -5.76
CA VAL A 35 -5.84 -4.38 -5.23
C VAL A 35 -6.03 -3.00 -4.60
N ALA A 36 -6.71 -2.09 -5.30
CA ALA A 36 -6.93 -0.72 -4.85
C ALA A 36 -7.79 -0.67 -3.57
N GLN A 37 -8.80 -1.53 -3.46
CA GLN A 37 -9.63 -1.63 -2.28
C GLN A 37 -8.83 -2.12 -1.06
N GLU A 38 -8.02 -3.17 -1.22
CA GLU A 38 -7.21 -3.75 -0.14
C GLU A 38 -6.09 -2.80 0.34
N LEU A 39 -5.49 -2.03 -0.59
CA LEU A 39 -4.53 -0.97 -0.26
C LEU A 39 -5.19 0.14 0.55
N ARG A 40 -6.38 0.60 0.13
CA ARG A 40 -7.13 1.63 0.85
C ARG A 40 -7.44 1.18 2.28
N GLU A 41 -8.00 -0.02 2.43
CA GLU A 41 -8.34 -0.58 3.74
C GLU A 41 -7.08 -0.73 4.62
N GLY A 42 -5.99 -1.27 4.07
CA GLY A 42 -4.72 -1.40 4.79
C GLY A 42 -4.11 -0.06 5.21
N PHE A 43 -4.20 0.97 4.39
CA PHE A 43 -3.73 2.31 4.75
C PHE A 43 -4.60 2.94 5.84
N GLU A 44 -5.92 2.76 5.80
CA GLU A 44 -6.82 3.22 6.86
C GLU A 44 -6.54 2.50 8.20
N GLU A 45 -6.36 1.17 8.17
CA GLU A 45 -5.99 0.37 9.35
C GLU A 45 -4.64 0.83 9.95
N ALA A 46 -3.69 1.22 9.10
CA ALA A 46 -2.38 1.69 9.51
C ALA A 46 -2.35 3.18 9.92
N GLY A 47 -3.47 3.91 9.80
CA GLY A 47 -3.51 5.36 10.05
C GLY A 47 -2.72 6.17 9.00
N VAL A 48 -2.56 5.62 7.80
CA VAL A 48 -1.84 6.23 6.70
C VAL A 48 -2.81 6.96 5.77
N ASP A 49 -2.83 8.28 5.90
CA ASP A 49 -3.53 9.10 4.91
C ASP A 49 -2.80 9.06 3.55
N LYS A 50 -3.48 8.54 2.51
CA LYS A 50 -3.04 8.43 1.11
C LYS A 50 -4.16 8.95 0.19
N SER A 51 -3.78 9.65 -0.86
CA SER A 51 -4.72 10.09 -1.90
C SER A 51 -5.23 8.91 -2.72
N GLU A 52 -6.45 9.01 -3.25
CA GLU A 52 -7.02 8.01 -4.16
C GLU A 52 -6.15 7.80 -5.41
N ASP A 53 -5.59 8.88 -5.99
CA ASP A 53 -4.62 8.80 -7.10
C ASP A 53 -3.37 7.98 -6.74
N ASP A 54 -2.88 8.09 -5.50
CA ASP A 54 -1.71 7.33 -5.06
C ASP A 54 -2.04 5.86 -4.86
N VAL A 55 -3.23 5.56 -4.34
CA VAL A 55 -3.74 4.19 -4.19
C VAL A 55 -3.94 3.53 -5.55
N GLU A 56 -4.54 4.23 -6.52
CA GLU A 56 -4.71 3.70 -7.89
C GLU A 56 -3.36 3.47 -8.59
N ARG A 57 -2.40 4.38 -8.41
CA ARG A 57 -1.06 4.23 -8.97
C ARG A 57 -0.33 3.02 -8.39
N LEU A 58 -0.40 2.82 -7.07
CA LEU A 58 0.16 1.66 -6.37
C LEU A 58 -0.54 0.37 -6.81
N ALA A 59 -1.88 0.38 -6.89
CA ALA A 59 -2.67 -0.76 -7.33
C ALA A 59 -2.32 -1.20 -8.75
N LYS A 60 -2.15 -0.23 -9.66
CA LYS A 60 -1.70 -0.50 -11.02
C LYS A 60 -0.31 -1.09 -11.06
N GLN A 61 0.62 -0.56 -10.26
CA GLN A 61 1.99 -1.06 -10.22
C GLN A 61 2.03 -2.51 -9.71
N ILE A 62 1.35 -2.81 -8.60
CA ILE A 62 1.24 -4.17 -8.05
C ILE A 62 0.59 -5.14 -9.05
N HIS A 63 -0.48 -4.71 -9.73
CA HIS A 63 -1.16 -5.55 -10.72
C HIS A 63 -0.25 -5.86 -11.94
N GLU A 64 0.53 -4.89 -12.39
CA GLU A 64 1.42 -5.05 -13.55
C GLU A 64 2.69 -5.85 -13.19
N ASP A 65 3.27 -5.66 -11.99
CA ASP A 65 4.39 -6.46 -11.48
C ASP A 65 3.98 -7.92 -11.28
N GLY A 66 2.76 -8.18 -10.80
CA GLY A 66 2.20 -9.55 -10.68
C GLY A 66 1.88 -10.24 -12.01
N LYS A 67 1.89 -9.52 -13.15
CA LYS A 67 1.68 -10.08 -14.50
C LYS A 67 3.00 -10.47 -15.19
N ALA A 68 4.15 -10.23 -14.56
CA ALA A 68 5.46 -10.38 -15.18
C ALA A 68 6.06 -11.81 -15.12
N GLU A 69 5.31 -12.84 -14.71
CA GLU A 69 5.72 -14.26 -14.75
C GLU A 69 4.91 -15.13 -15.73
#